data_AF-A0A231H8L1-F1
#
_entry.id   AF-A0A231H8L1-F1
#
_cell.length_a   1.000
_cell.length_b   1.000
_cell.length_c   1.000
_cell.angle_alpha   90.00
_cell.angle_beta   90.00
_cell.angle_gamma   90.00
#
_symmetry.space_group_name_H-M   'P 1'
#
loop_
_entity.id
_entity.type
_entity.pdbx_description
1 polymer ?
#
loop_
_entity_poly.entity_id
_entity_poly.type
_entity_poly.pdbx_seq_one_letter_code
_entity_poly.pdbx_strand_id
1 'polypeptide(L)' 'MANSFATVLANSTVTDDIGDIRFLGADHAVVVSKAAILFAGETEVPADRYVNATWVMHRRDGKWTVAAYHNSPAVAR' A
#
# COMPACT_ATOMS: atom_id res chain seq x y z
N MET A 1 16.49 -4.27 8.73
CA MET A 1 15.22 -3.50 8.66
C MET A 1 15.36 -2.11 9.26
N ALA A 2 15.79 -1.91 10.51
CA ALA A 2 15.86 -0.55 11.09
C ALA A 2 16.76 0.43 10.29
N ASN A 3 17.93 -0.02 9.82
CA ASN A 3 18.88 0.85 9.11
C ASN A 3 18.35 1.39 7.77
N SER A 4 17.39 0.73 7.12
CA SER A 4 16.85 1.23 5.85
C SER A 4 16.03 2.51 6.03
N PHE A 5 15.39 2.69 7.19
CA PHE A 5 14.64 3.92 7.51
C PHE A 5 15.53 5.15 7.65
N ALA A 6 16.77 4.97 8.12
CA ALA A 6 17.76 6.05 8.21
C ALA A 6 18.53 6.27 6.90
N THR A 7 18.32 5.43 5.89
CA THR A 7 19.07 5.46 4.63
C THR A 7 18.12 5.53 3.44
N VAL A 8 17.92 4.43 2.72
CA VAL A 8 17.22 4.40 1.43
C VAL A 8 15.74 4.76 1.53
N LEU A 9 15.10 4.58 2.69
CA LEU A 9 13.70 4.99 2.93
C LEU A 9 13.59 6.34 3.65
N ALA A 10 14.71 6.96 4.04
CA ALA A 10 14.67 8.25 4.70
C ALA A 10 14.03 9.29 3.76
N ASN A 11 13.04 10.03 4.26
CA ASN A 11 12.31 11.06 3.52
C ASN A 11 11.57 10.57 2.25
N SER A 12 11.37 9.26 2.09
CA SER A 12 10.46 8.75 1.06
C SER A 12 9.01 9.01 1.41
N THR A 13 8.15 9.17 0.42
CA THR A 13 6.70 9.21 0.58
C THR A 13 6.04 8.06 -0.19
N VAL A 14 4.78 7.79 0.11
CA VAL A 14 3.99 6.76 -0.57
C VAL A 14 2.81 7.42 -1.25
N THR A 15 2.52 7.01 -2.48
CA THR A 15 1.26 7.27 -3.16
C THR A 15 0.41 6.00 -3.11
N ASP A 16 -0.90 6.16 -2.89
CA ASP A 16 -1.84 5.06 -2.80
C ASP A 16 -3.17 5.52 -3.42
N ASP A 17 -3.48 4.99 -4.60
CA ASP A 17 -4.70 5.29 -5.35
C ASP A 17 -5.69 4.14 -5.19
N ILE A 18 -6.78 4.39 -4.47
CA ILE A 18 -7.77 3.35 -4.11
C ILE A 18 -8.63 3.02 -5.32
N GLY A 19 -8.54 1.78 -5.80
CA GLY A 19 -9.27 1.31 -6.98
C GLY A 19 -10.56 0.54 -6.65
N ASP A 20 -10.52 -0.36 -5.67
CA ASP A 20 -11.67 -1.19 -5.29
C ASP A 20 -11.78 -1.33 -3.77
N ILE A 21 -13.02 -1.29 -3.26
CA ILE A 21 -13.35 -1.58 -1.87
C ILE A 21 -14.52 -2.55 -1.86
N ARG A 22 -14.30 -3.74 -1.30
CA ARG A 22 -15.33 -4.78 -1.19
C ARG A 22 -15.56 -5.18 0.25
N PHE A 23 -16.75 -4.91 0.77
CA PHE A 23 -17.18 -5.42 2.06
C PHE A 23 -17.57 -6.89 1.95
N LEU A 24 -17.05 -7.73 2.85
CA LEU A 24 -17.37 -9.17 2.97
C LEU A 24 -18.30 -9.45 4.16
N GLY A 25 -18.93 -8.39 4.68
CA GLY A 25 -19.74 -8.38 5.90
C GLY A 25 -19.65 -7.00 6.57
N ALA A 26 -20.23 -6.86 7.76
CA ALA A 26 -20.22 -5.60 8.52
C ALA A 26 -18.81 -5.20 8.99
N ASP A 27 -17.97 -6.19 9.29
CA ASP A 27 -16.69 -5.99 9.97
C ASP A 27 -15.47 -6.41 9.14
N HIS A 28 -15.65 -6.80 7.88
CA HIS A 28 -14.54 -7.23 7.02
C HIS A 28 -14.62 -6.57 5.65
N ALA A 29 -13.48 -6.13 5.14
CA ALA A 29 -13.37 -5.61 3.78
C ALA A 29 -12.03 -6.00 3.14
N VAL A 30 -12.02 -6.04 1.82
CA VAL A 30 -10.81 -6.10 1.01
C VAL A 30 -10.70 -4.80 0.24
N VAL A 31 -9.55 -4.13 0.32
CA VAL A 31 -9.24 -2.93 -0.46
C VAL A 31 -8.13 -3.27 -1.43
N VAL A 32 -8.28 -2.87 -2.69
CA VAL A 32 -7.23 -2.95 -3.70
C VAL A 32 -6.85 -1.55 -4.14
N SER A 33 -5.56 -1.26 -4.15
CA SER A 33 -5.04 0.04 -4.55
C SER A 33 -3.81 -0.09 -5.43
N LYS A 34 -3.56 0.94 -6.23
CA LYS A 34 -2.31 1.09 -6.98
C LYS A 34 -1.40 2.03 -6.18
N ALA A 35 -0.26 1.51 -5.74
CA ALA A 35 0.63 2.22 -4.84
C ALA A 35 2.06 2.28 -5.38
N ALA A 36 2.85 3.20 -4.86
CA ALA A 36 4.29 3.25 -5.10
C ALA A 36 5.03 4.07 -4.04
N ILE A 37 6.34 3.86 -3.95
CA ILE A 37 7.24 4.67 -3.13
C ILE A 37 7.88 5.73 -4.03
N LEU A 38 7.81 6.98 -3.60
CA LEU A 38 8.60 8.08 -4.13
C LEU A 38 9.80 8.27 -3.20
N PHE A 39 11.01 7.99 -3.68
CA PHE A 39 12.22 8.12 -2.87
C PHE A 39 12.65 9.58 -2.76
N ALA A 40 13.46 9.87 -1.74
CA ALA A 40 13.95 11.22 -1.50
C ALA A 40 14.69 11.79 -2.72
N GLY A 41 14.32 13.00 -3.13
CA GLY A 41 14.89 13.68 -4.28
C GLY A 41 14.20 13.39 -5.62
N GLU A 42 13.28 12.41 -5.67
CA GLU A 42 12.47 12.16 -6.86
C GLU A 42 11.23 13.07 -6.87
N THR A 43 10.78 13.45 -8.07
CA THR A 43 9.54 14.22 -8.27
C THR A 43 8.39 13.36 -8.79
N GLU A 44 8.70 12.19 -9.36
CA GLU A 44 7.72 11.25 -9.90
C GLU A 44 8.18 9.80 -9.72
N VAL A 45 7.23 8.86 -9.73
CA VAL A 45 7.52 7.44 -9.65
C VAL A 45 7.56 6.85 -11.07
N PRO A 46 8.64 6.17 -11.48
CA PRO A 46 8.69 5.35 -12.69
C PRO A 46 7.56 4.30 -12.73
N ALA A 47 6.98 4.11 -13.92
CA ALA A 47 5.80 3.27 -14.13
C ALA A 47 5.99 1.80 -13.68
N ASP A 48 7.21 1.27 -13.76
CA ASP A 48 7.56 -0.11 -13.41
C ASP A 48 7.72 -0.37 -11.90
N ARG A 49 7.72 0.69 -11.08
CA ARG A 49 7.77 0.58 -9.61
C ARG A 49 6.41 0.61 -8.95
N TYR A 50 5.33 0.79 -9.71
CA TYR A 50 3.98 0.69 -9.17
C TYR A 50 3.65 -0.76 -8.80
N VAL A 51 2.89 -0.90 -7.73
CA VAL A 51 2.37 -2.16 -7.22
C VAL A 51 0.86 -2.12 -7.12
N ASN A 52 0.23 -3.28 -7.25
CA ASN A 52 -1.13 -3.52 -6.79
C ASN A 52 -1.05 -4.00 -5.34
N ALA A 53 -1.56 -3.20 -4.40
CA ALA A 53 -1.65 -3.54 -2.99
C ALA A 53 -3.04 -4.07 -2.65
N THR A 54 -3.09 -5.15 -1.87
CA THR A 54 -4.30 -5.72 -1.28
C THR A 54 -4.23 -5.56 0.23
N TRP A 55 -5.25 -4.93 0.79
CA TRP A 55 -5.43 -4.74 2.21
C TRP A 55 -6.62 -5.58 2.67
N VAL A 56 -6.37 -6.52 3.58
CA VAL A 56 -7.45 -7.22 4.29
C VAL A 56 -7.75 -6.44 5.55
N MET A 57 -8.94 -5.85 5.61
CA MET A 57 -9.38 -4.97 6.68
C MET A 57 -10.32 -5.73 7.63
N HIS A 58 -10.12 -5.54 8.93
CA HIS A 58 -10.99 -6.07 9.97
C HIS A 58 -11.39 -4.94 10.91
N ARG A 59 -12.68 -4.80 11.19
CA ARG A 59 -13.21 -3.87 12.17
C ARG A 59 -13.30 -4.54 13.53
N ARG A 60 -12.56 -4.04 14.50
CA ARG A 60 -12.61 -4.48 15.89
C ARG A 60 -12.79 -3.28 16.82
N ASP A 61 -13.69 -3.39 17.78
CA ASP A 61 -13.99 -2.34 18.77
C ASP A 61 -14.29 -0.99 18.09
N GLY A 62 -15.06 -1.04 17.00
CA GLY A 62 -15.47 0.12 16.21
C GLY A 62 -14.41 0.67 15.25
N LYS A 63 -13.18 0.15 15.25
CA LYS A 63 -12.04 0.65 14.45
C LYS A 63 -11.61 -0.35 13.38
N TRP A 64 -11.35 0.14 12.19
CA TRP A 64 -10.75 -0.66 11.11
C TRP A 64 -9.24 -0.78 11.31
N THR A 65 -8.73 -2.00 11.17
CA THR A 65 -7.30 -2.31 11.21
C THR A 65 -6.93 -3.18 10.01
N VAL A 66 -5.66 -3.15 9.62
CA VAL A 66 -5.11 -4.02 8.58
C VAL A 66 -4.79 -5.37 9.21
N ALA A 67 -5.55 -6.40 8.86
CA ALA A 67 -5.30 -7.78 9.26
C ALA A 67 -4.18 -8.42 8.41
N ALA A 68 -4.11 -8.05 7.13
CA ALA A 68 -3.02 -8.44 6.23
C ALA A 68 -2.79 -7.39 5.15
N TYR A 69 -1.53 -7.26 4.73
CA TYR A 69 -1.12 -6.46 3.59
C TYR A 69 -0.27 -7.34 2.66
N HIS A 70 -0.55 -7.28 1.37
CA HIS A 70 0.26 -7.90 0.34
C HIS A 70 0.29 -6.98 -0.88
N ASN A 71 1.43 -6.88 -1.56
CA ASN A 71 1.49 -6.19 -2.83
C ASN A 71 2.27 -7.00 -3.88
N SER A 72 2.03 -6.67 -5.15
CA SER A 72 2.68 -7.30 -6.29
C SER A 72 2.95 -6.24 -7.37
N PRO A 73 3.96 -6.41 -8.24
CA PRO A 73 4.19 -5.49 -9.35
C PRO A 73 2.92 -5.25 -10.19
N ALA A 74 2.61 -3.99 -10.49
CA ALA A 74 1.42 -3.63 -11.27
C ALA A 74 1.58 -3.96 -12.76
N VAL A 75 2.81 -4.04 -13.24
CA VAL A 75 3.16 -4.49 -14.58
C VAL A 75 3.66 -5.94 -14.52
N ALA A 76 3.07 -6.81 -15.34
CA ALA A 76 3.62 -8.13 -15.58
C ALA A 76 4.93 -7.98 -16.37
N ARG A 77 5.98 -8.68 -15.94
CA ARG A 77 7.25 -8.78 -16.67
C ARG A 77 7.17 -9.83 -17.76
#